data_AF-A0A0U1DEL7-F1
#
_entry.id   AF-A0A0U1DEL7-F1
#
_cell.length_a   1.000
_cell.length_b   1.000
_cell.length_c   1.000
_cell.angle_alpha   90.00
_cell.angle_beta   90.00
_cell.angle_gamma   90.00
#
_symmetry.space_group_name_H-M   'P 1'
#
loop_
_entity.id
_entity.type
_entity.pdbx_description
1 polymer ?
#
loop_
_entity_poly.entity_id
_entity_poly.type
_entity_poly.pdbx_seq_one_letter_code
_entity_poly.pdbx_strand_id
1 'polypeptide(L)'
;MRRVGLGDTLRMALMGNDERVSAETALRIGLVTEVVARDQLWDRANEIATTIAAKPPTATQGTVKAIWESLDRPYRAAMDQGLIYTRLGNPIAKAELAARPLPKTAPRIR
;
A
#
# COMPACT_ATOMS: atom_id res chain seq x y z
N MET A 1 8.81 7.31 6.09
CA MET A 1 8.11 8.09 5.03
C MET A 1 6.98 8.89 5.65
N ARG A 2 6.93 10.20 5.46
CA ARG A 2 5.75 11.02 5.79
C ARG A 2 4.90 11.10 4.53
N ARG A 3 3.82 10.29 4.45
CA ARG A 3 2.92 10.26 3.28
C ARG A 3 2.28 11.64 3.04
N VAL A 4 1.94 12.32 4.14
CA VAL A 4 1.50 13.70 4.15
C VAL A 4 2.71 14.61 4.30
N GLY A 5 2.76 15.70 3.52
CA GLY A 5 3.82 16.68 3.58
C GLY A 5 3.92 17.35 4.96
N LEU A 6 5.09 17.91 5.28
CA LEU A 6 5.32 18.56 6.59
C LEU A 6 4.32 19.72 6.84
N GLY A 7 4.03 20.53 5.81
CA GLY A 7 3.11 21.67 5.93
C GLY A 7 1.69 21.24 6.30
N ASP A 8 1.11 20.29 5.55
CA ASP A 8 -0.22 19.75 5.83
C ASP A 8 -0.26 19.06 7.20
N THR A 9 0.81 18.34 7.57
CA THR A 9 0.93 17.70 8.89
C THR A 9 0.90 18.72 10.03
N LEU A 10 1.68 19.81 9.91
CA LEU A 10 1.72 20.87 10.92
C LEU A 10 0.37 21.59 11.01
N ARG A 11 -0.28 21.87 9.87
CA ARG A 11 -1.60 22.50 9.86
C ARG A 11 -2.63 21.63 10.57
N MET A 12 -2.71 20.34 10.26
CA MET A 12 -3.61 19.41 10.94
C MET A 12 -3.38 19.37 12.45
N ALA A 13 -2.11 19.31 12.88
CA ALA A 13 -1.77 19.23 14.30
C ALA A 13 -2.06 20.52 15.07
N LEU A 14 -1.83 21.69 14.44
CA LEU A 14 -1.96 23.00 15.08
C LEU A 14 -3.39 23.55 15.03
N MET A 15 -4.14 23.29 13.95
CA MET A 15 -5.54 23.73 13.80
C MET A 15 -6.50 22.84 14.59
N GLY A 16 -6.17 21.56 14.79
CA GLY A 16 -6.94 20.65 15.63
C GLY A 16 -8.42 20.56 15.24
N ASN A 17 -9.31 21.08 16.10
CA ASN A 17 -10.75 21.04 15.88
C ASN A 17 -11.30 22.21 15.05
N ASP A 18 -10.51 23.27 14.88
CA ASP A 18 -10.92 24.46 14.14
C ASP A 18 -10.87 24.22 12.62
N GLU A 19 -10.17 23.16 12.19
CA GLU A 19 -10.12 22.75 10.79
C GLU A 19 -10.31 21.24 10.64
N ARG A 20 -11.21 20.84 9.73
CA ARG A 20 -11.43 19.44 9.35
C ARG A 20 -10.92 19.19 7.93
N VAL A 21 -10.26 18.06 7.76
CA VAL A 21 -9.77 17.59 6.46
C VAL A 21 -10.92 16.88 5.73
N SER A 22 -11.31 17.40 4.56
CA SER A 22 -12.28 16.75 3.67
C SER A 22 -11.68 15.53 2.97
N ALA A 23 -12.51 14.67 2.39
CA ALA A 23 -12.05 13.49 1.64
C ALA A 23 -11.18 13.88 0.43
N GLU A 24 -11.58 14.92 -0.28
CA GLU A 24 -10.86 15.45 -1.46
C GLU A 24 -9.51 16.02 -1.05
N THR A 25 -9.45 16.74 0.07
CA THR A 25 -8.18 17.25 0.61
C THR A 25 -7.29 16.10 1.08
N ALA A 26 -7.84 15.12 1.80
CA ALA A 26 -7.12 13.93 2.23
C ALA A 26 -6.50 13.19 1.03
N LEU A 27 -7.21 13.09 -0.09
CA LEU A 27 -6.68 12.49 -1.32
C LEU A 27 -5.54 13.33 -1.90
N ARG A 28 -5.75 14.66 -2.03
CA ARG A 28 -4.76 15.59 -2.58
C ARG A 28 -3.44 15.62 -1.80
N ILE A 29 -3.50 15.51 -0.48
CA ILE A 29 -2.31 15.53 0.40
C ILE A 29 -1.69 14.14 0.62
N GLY A 30 -2.22 13.10 -0.02
CA GLY A 30 -1.72 11.73 0.09
C GLY A 30 -2.03 11.03 1.42
N LEU A 31 -3.01 11.53 2.18
CA LEU A 31 -3.49 10.90 3.42
C LEU A 31 -4.31 9.64 3.10
N VAL A 32 -5.12 9.68 2.04
CA VAL A 32 -5.84 8.52 1.49
C VAL A 32 -5.48 8.31 0.02
N THR A 33 -5.70 7.10 -0.48
CA THR A 33 -5.38 6.73 -1.87
C THR A 33 -6.61 6.66 -2.78
N GLU A 34 -7.83 6.73 -2.23
CA GLU A 34 -9.09 6.60 -2.96
C GLU A 34 -10.22 7.29 -2.21
N VAL A 35 -11.13 7.92 -2.95
CA VAL A 35 -12.38 8.50 -2.45
C VAL A 35 -13.50 7.95 -3.33
N VAL A 36 -14.54 7.42 -2.68
CA VAL A 36 -15.74 6.88 -3.31
C VAL A 36 -16.98 7.38 -2.59
N ALA A 37 -18.15 7.17 -3.17
CA ALA A 37 -19.42 7.42 -2.48
C ALA A 37 -19.52 6.56 -1.21
N ARG A 38 -20.18 7.10 -0.18
CA ARG A 38 -20.20 6.49 1.16
C ARG A 38 -20.82 5.09 1.18
N ASP A 39 -21.87 4.89 0.39
CA ASP A 39 -22.56 3.62 0.20
C ASP A 39 -21.68 2.56 -0.48
N GLN A 40 -20.68 2.97 -1.26
CA GLN A 40 -19.74 2.08 -1.95
C GLN A 40 -18.47 1.78 -1.15
N LEU A 41 -18.24 2.45 -0.01
CA LEU A 41 -16.97 2.43 0.72
C LEU A 41 -16.55 1.00 1.10
N TRP A 42 -17.47 0.24 1.68
CA TRP A 42 -17.19 -1.11 2.18
C TRP A 42 -17.00 -2.11 1.05
N ASP A 43 -17.85 -2.05 0.03
CA ASP A 43 -17.74 -2.91 -1.14
C ASP A 43 -16.39 -2.68 -1.84
N ARG A 44 -16.02 -1.42 -2.03
CA ARG A 44 -14.74 -1.07 -2.66
C ARG A 44 -13.54 -1.51 -1.84
N ALA A 45 -13.58 -1.33 -0.51
CA ALA A 45 -12.52 -1.79 0.37
C ALA A 45 -12.38 -3.32 0.32
N ASN A 46 -13.50 -4.05 0.30
CA ASN A 46 -13.52 -5.50 0.21
C ASN A 46 -13.00 -6.02 -1.13
N GLU A 47 -13.33 -5.35 -2.25
CA GLU A 47 -12.78 -5.68 -3.57
C GLU A 47 -11.24 -5.59 -3.56
N ILE A 48 -10.68 -4.52 -3.01
CA ILE A 48 -9.24 -4.32 -2.91
C ILE A 48 -8.61 -5.40 -2.02
N ALA A 49 -9.19 -5.64 -0.84
CA ALA A 49 -8.70 -6.64 0.09
C ALA A 49 -8.69 -8.05 -0.53
N THR A 50 -9.78 -8.43 -1.20
CA THR A 50 -9.92 -9.72 -1.88
C THR A 50 -8.91 -9.85 -3.03
N THR A 51 -8.67 -8.76 -3.78
CA THR A 51 -7.66 -8.73 -4.84
C THR A 51 -6.24 -8.98 -4.31
N ILE A 52 -5.91 -8.43 -3.14
CA ILE A 52 -4.63 -8.65 -2.46
C ILE A 52 -4.57 -10.09 -1.90
N ALA A 53 -5.63 -10.55 -1.24
CA ALA A 53 -5.71 -11.89 -0.65
C ALA A 53 -5.65 -13.02 -1.68
N ALA A 54 -6.03 -12.75 -2.94
CA ALA A 54 -5.86 -13.70 -4.02
C ALA A 54 -4.38 -13.98 -4.34
N LYS A 55 -3.45 -13.08 -4.02
CA LYS A 55 -2.02 -13.23 -4.32
C LYS A 55 -1.35 -14.27 -3.40
N PRO A 56 -0.22 -14.87 -3.83
CA PRO A 56 0.57 -15.76 -2.98
C PRO A 56 0.93 -15.07 -1.65
N PRO A 57 0.57 -15.63 -0.49
CA PRO A 57 0.78 -14.98 0.80
C PRO A 57 2.24 -14.59 1.06
N THR A 58 3.18 -15.45 0.67
CA THR A 58 4.62 -15.17 0.84
C THR A 58 5.08 -13.97 0.00
N ALA A 59 4.56 -13.81 -1.23
CA ALA A 59 4.88 -12.65 -2.06
C ALA A 59 4.37 -11.36 -1.43
N THR A 60 3.10 -11.36 -0.99
CA THR A 60 2.49 -10.19 -0.34
C THR A 60 3.24 -9.78 0.92
N GLN A 61 3.55 -10.73 1.81
CA GLN A 61 4.29 -10.47 3.03
C GLN A 61 5.72 -9.98 2.75
N GLY A 62 6.41 -10.62 1.80
CA GLY A 62 7.76 -10.23 1.40
C GLY A 62 7.81 -8.79 0.87
N THR A 63 6.84 -8.39 0.05
CA THR A 63 6.73 -7.01 -0.46
C THR A 63 6.47 -6.02 0.67
N VAL A 64 5.53 -6.29 1.58
CA VAL A 64 5.24 -5.40 2.71
C VAL A 64 6.50 -5.21 3.55
N LYS A 65 7.16 -6.30 3.93
CA LYS A 65 8.37 -6.25 4.77
C LYS A 65 9.51 -5.50 4.09
N ALA A 66 9.75 -5.78 2.82
CA ALA A 66 10.77 -5.11 2.02
C ALA A 66 10.59 -3.59 1.98
N ILE A 67 9.37 -3.12 1.71
CA ILE A 67 9.06 -1.68 1.66
C ILE A 67 9.27 -1.07 3.03
N TRP A 68 8.64 -1.62 4.08
CA TRP A 68 8.72 -1.03 5.42
C TRP A 68 10.16 -0.96 5.96
N GLU A 69 10.95 -2.01 5.80
CA GLU A 69 12.35 -1.99 6.24
C GLU A 69 13.24 -1.03 5.43
N SER A 70 12.87 -0.72 4.19
CA SER A 70 13.62 0.26 3.39
C SER A 70 13.41 1.69 3.86
N LEU A 71 12.30 1.98 4.55
CA LEU A 71 11.90 3.35 4.91
C LEU A 71 12.75 3.97 6.01
N ASP A 72 13.40 3.15 6.85
CA ASP A 72 14.21 3.59 7.98
C ASP A 72 15.72 3.48 7.70
N ARG A 73 16.12 3.14 6.46
CA ARG A 73 17.52 2.95 6.07
C ARG A 73 18.05 4.14 5.26
N PRO A 74 19.34 4.51 5.41
CA PRO A 74 20.00 5.41 4.49
C PRO A 74 19.84 4.90 3.05
N TYR A 75 19.59 5.80 2.10
CA TYR A 75 19.19 5.47 0.72
C TYR A 75 20.00 4.35 0.05
N ARG A 76 21.33 4.34 0.20
CA ARG A 76 22.18 3.27 -0.35
C ARG A 76 21.91 1.89 0.26
N ALA A 77 21.79 1.82 1.59
CA ALA A 77 21.45 0.57 2.29
C ALA A 77 20.01 0.11 1.95
N ALA A 78 19.08 1.05 1.74
CA ALA A 78 17.73 0.75 1.27
C ALA A 78 17.72 0.14 -0.14
N MET A 79 18.57 0.64 -1.05
CA MET A 79 18.68 0.10 -2.42
C MET A 79 19.36 -1.27 -2.47
N ASP A 80 20.42 -1.49 -1.70
CA ASP A 80 21.16 -2.77 -1.71
C ASP A 80 20.32 -3.91 -1.09
N GLN A 81 19.50 -3.62 -0.09
CA GLN A 81 18.74 -4.63 0.67
C GLN A 81 17.24 -4.64 0.39
N GLY A 82 16.70 -3.65 -0.34
CA GLY A 82 15.27 -3.44 -0.53
C GLY A 82 14.53 -4.56 -1.25
N LEU A 83 15.23 -5.50 -1.87
CA LEU A 83 14.61 -6.64 -2.58
C LEU A 83 14.84 -7.99 -1.90
N ILE A 84 15.54 -8.06 -0.76
CA ILE A 84 15.94 -9.34 -0.16
C ILE A 84 14.73 -10.23 0.15
N TYR A 85 13.70 -9.69 0.81
CA TYR A 85 12.51 -10.48 1.15
C TYR A 85 11.68 -10.88 -0.07
N THR A 86 11.62 -10.03 -1.10
CA THR A 86 10.96 -10.42 -2.36
C THR A 86 11.72 -11.56 -3.05
N ARG A 87 13.06 -11.49 -3.12
CA ARG A 87 13.89 -12.55 -3.72
C ARG A 87 13.78 -13.85 -2.95
N LEU A 88 13.74 -13.79 -1.62
CA LEU A 88 13.52 -14.95 -0.76
C LEU A 88 12.14 -15.57 -0.96
N GLY A 89 11.10 -14.73 -1.05
CA GLY A 89 9.73 -15.19 -1.19
C GLY A 89 9.37 -15.69 -2.59
N ASN A 90 10.05 -15.22 -3.64
CA ASN A 90 9.71 -15.51 -5.03
C ASN A 90 9.69 -17.01 -5.38
N PRO A 91 10.69 -17.85 -5.01
CA PRO A 91 10.64 -19.28 -5.26
C PRO A 91 9.43 -19.96 -4.58
N ILE A 92 9.12 -19.56 -3.34
CA ILE A 92 7.98 -20.08 -2.58
C ILE A 92 6.67 -19.66 -3.25
N ALA A 93 6.52 -18.38 -3.55
CA ALA A 93 5.34 -17.85 -4.25
C ALA A 93 5.13 -18.50 -5.62
N LYS A 94 6.21 -18.85 -6.33
CA LYS A 94 6.14 -19.59 -7.60
C LYS A 94 5.59 -21.01 -7.39
N ALA A 95 5.99 -21.69 -6.32
CA ALA A 95 5.45 -23.00 -5.95
C ALA A 95 3.98 -22.91 -5.53
N GLU A 96 3.61 -21.88 -4.75
CA GLU A 96 2.21 -21.60 -4.36
C GLU A 96 1.33 -21.38 -5.61
N LEU A 97 1.82 -20.63 -6.61
CA LEU A 97 1.11 -20.42 -7.88
C LEU A 97 1.02 -21.69 -8.73
N ALA A 98 2.03 -22.56 -8.70
CA ALA A 98 1.97 -23.84 -9.40
C ALA A 98 0.92 -24.77 -8.78
N ALA A 99 0.80 -24.77 -7.44
CA ALA A 99 -0.20 -25.56 -6.71
C ALA A 99 -1.62 -24.98 -6.84
N ARG A 100 -1.74 -23.65 -6.94
CA ARG A 100 -3.02 -22.94 -7.11
C ARG A 100 -2.88 -21.85 -8.18
N PRO A 101 -3.05 -22.21 -9.46
CA PRO A 101 -2.96 -21.25 -10.56
C PRO A 101 -4.02 -20.16 -10.41
N LEU A 102 -3.59 -18.90 -10.48
CA LEU A 102 -4.48 -17.76 -10.48
C LEU A 102 -4.79 -17.33 -11.93
N PRO A 103 -6.04 -17.00 -12.27
CA PRO A 103 -6.37 -16.47 -13.59
C PRO A 103 -5.65 -15.14 -13.83
N LYS A 104 -5.17 -14.94 -15.06
CA LYS A 104 -4.59 -13.67 -15.49
C LYS A 104 -5.70 -12.64 -15.70
N THR A 105 -5.73 -11.59 -14.90
CA THR A 105 -6.65 -10.46 -15.06
C THR A 105 -5.95 -9.31 -15.79
N ALA A 106 -6.63 -8.66 -16.73
CA ALA A 106 -6.11 -7.45 -17.36
C ALA A 106 -5.92 -6.32 -16.32
N PRO A 107 -4.84 -5.54 -16.40
CA PRO A 107 -4.62 -4.43 -15.46
C PRO A 107 -5.70 -3.36 -15.66
N ARG A 108 -6.25 -2.87 -14.55
CA ARG A 108 -7.15 -1.72 -14.54
C ARG A 108 -6.32 -0.45 -14.43
N ILE A 109 -6.58 0.52 -15.30
CA ILE A 109 -6.06 1.88 -15.15
C ILE A 109 -7.05 2.62 -14.25
N ARG A 110 -6.53 3.28 -13.22
CA ARG A 110 -7.30 4.05 -12.25
C ARG A 110 -6.93 5.51 -12.36
#